data_AF-A0A8S3HA79-F1
#
_entry.id   AF-A0A8S3HA79-F1
#
_cell.length_a   1.000
_cell.length_b   1.000
_cell.length_c   1.000
_cell.angle_alpha   90.00
_cell.angle_beta   90.00
_cell.angle_gamma   90.00
#
_symmetry.space_group_name_H-M   'P 1'
#
loop_
_entity.id
_entity.type
_entity.pdbx_description
1 polymer ?
#
loop_
_entity_poly.entity_id
_entity_poly.type
_entity_poly.pdbx_seq_one_letter_code
_entity_poly.pdbx_strand_id
1 'polypeptide(L)'
;DSSGHEHITYHRIDFYWNNIFKITTTNGRPKYPVLTKLIKNILIISHGNADVERGFSINENIISSNRSLLSQLSINSLRTTHDTVKNSNGGYSHNVPIHKELIKAAQSSFSFYNEELSIIKVAEERIRKEKEEKENASKIYQEVLKQEEELLMTQKDLQKQQQEANSIIADGSARLQLAIKKKDSLDIERATILIDGGNNK
;
A
#
# COMPACT_ATOMS: atom_id res chain seq x y z
N ASP A 1 71.63 30.47 -7.65
CA ASP A 1 70.52 30.00 -8.50
C ASP A 1 69.17 30.27 -7.90
N SER A 2 68.58 31.31 -8.47
CA SER A 2 67.20 31.75 -8.32
C SER A 2 66.32 30.97 -9.29
N SER A 3 65.63 29.94 -8.79
CA SER A 3 64.49 29.32 -9.47
C SER A 3 63.21 29.77 -8.77
N GLY A 4 62.73 30.95 -9.16
CA GLY A 4 61.45 31.51 -8.73
C GLY A 4 60.28 30.73 -9.32
N HIS A 5 59.98 29.57 -8.73
CA HIS A 5 58.70 28.91 -8.96
C HIS A 5 57.66 29.53 -8.03
N GLU A 6 56.82 30.43 -8.57
CA GLU A 6 55.62 30.88 -7.87
C GLU A 6 54.76 29.65 -7.54
N HIS A 7 54.61 29.36 -6.25
CA HIS A 7 53.75 28.30 -5.78
C HIS A 7 52.29 28.78 -5.92
N ILE A 8 51.67 28.49 -7.07
CA ILE A 8 50.26 28.80 -7.30
C ILE A 8 49.43 27.93 -6.34
N THR A 9 48.83 28.58 -5.34
CA THR A 9 47.94 27.95 -4.37
C THR A 9 46.51 28.05 -4.86
N TYR A 10 45.90 26.92 -5.18
CA TYR A 10 44.51 26.86 -5.61
C TYR A 10 43.57 26.97 -4.41
N HIS A 11 42.67 27.93 -4.46
CA HIS A 11 41.60 28.10 -3.46
C HIS A 11 40.24 27.84 -4.10
N ARG A 12 39.29 27.38 -3.29
CA ARG A 12 37.90 27.29 -3.73
C ARG A 12 37.35 28.67 -4.08
N ILE A 13 36.48 28.74 -5.08
CA ILE A 13 35.92 30.00 -5.59
C ILE A 13 35.17 30.82 -4.52
N ASP A 14 34.58 30.17 -3.51
CA ASP A 14 33.93 30.85 -2.39
C ASP A 14 34.91 31.61 -1.49
N PHE A 15 36.19 31.22 -1.44
CA PHE A 15 37.21 31.98 -0.71
C PHE A 15 37.40 33.38 -1.32
N TYR A 16 37.47 33.45 -2.64
CA TYR A 16 37.57 34.71 -3.38
C TYR A 16 36.33 35.58 -3.14
N TRP A 17 35.13 35.02 -3.31
CA TRP A 17 33.89 35.76 -3.14
C TRP A 17 33.63 36.20 -1.69
N ASN A 18 34.05 35.40 -0.71
CA ASN A 18 33.97 35.79 0.70
C ASN A 18 34.77 37.07 1.00
N ASN A 19 35.91 37.28 0.34
CA ASN A 19 36.67 38.52 0.49
C ASN A 19 35.93 39.71 -0.11
N ILE A 20 35.27 39.53 -1.27
CA ILE A 20 34.43 40.56 -1.89
C ILE A 20 33.20 40.88 -1.03
N PHE A 21 32.58 39.88 -0.41
CA PHE A 21 31.40 40.05 0.46
C PHE A 21 31.72 40.83 1.75
N LYS A 22 32.97 40.77 2.22
CA LYS A 22 33.44 41.51 3.40
C LYS A 22 33.68 43.00 3.12
N ILE A 23 33.72 43.43 1.86
CA ILE A 23 33.94 44.83 1.51
C ILE A 23 32.71 45.64 1.92
N THR A 24 32.90 46.54 2.87
CA THR A 24 31.85 47.44 3.38
C THR A 24 32.09 48.88 2.95
N THR A 25 31.01 49.64 2.89
CA THR A 25 31.02 51.09 2.78
C THR A 25 31.40 51.71 4.13
N THR A 26 31.71 53.01 4.16
CA THR A 26 32.02 53.77 5.38
C THR A 26 30.94 53.65 6.46
N ASN A 27 29.71 53.31 6.07
CA ASN A 27 28.56 53.16 6.96
C ASN A 27 28.35 51.69 7.43
N GLY A 28 29.33 50.81 7.22
CA GLY A 28 29.27 49.40 7.61
C GLY A 28 28.34 48.52 6.74
N ARG A 29 27.68 49.09 5.73
CA ARG A 29 26.81 48.34 4.81
C ARG A 29 27.64 47.64 3.73
N PRO A 30 27.23 46.46 3.24
CA PRO A 30 27.94 45.77 2.16
C PRO A 30 28.02 46.67 0.92
N LYS A 31 29.20 46.76 0.32
CA LYS A 31 29.47 47.62 -0.85
C LYS A 31 28.69 47.16 -2.08
N TYR A 32 28.48 45.84 -2.22
CA TYR A 32 27.78 45.24 -3.37
C TYR A 32 26.66 44.29 -2.91
N PRO A 33 25.53 44.81 -2.40
CA PRO A 33 24.46 43.98 -1.82
C PRO A 33 23.78 43.08 -2.84
N VAL A 34 23.48 43.61 -4.04
CA VAL A 34 22.82 42.86 -5.12
C VAL A 34 23.74 41.77 -5.68
N LEU A 35 25.01 42.11 -5.94
CA LEU A 35 26.02 41.16 -6.40
C LEU A 35 26.23 40.03 -5.38
N THR A 36 26.32 40.37 -4.10
CA THR A 36 26.45 39.38 -3.02
C THR A 36 25.29 38.39 -3.02
N LYS A 37 24.05 38.88 -3.18
CA LYS A 37 22.87 38.01 -3.25
C LYS A 37 22.87 37.14 -4.52
N LEU A 38 23.19 37.72 -5.67
CA LEU A 38 23.25 37.00 -6.95
C LEU A 38 24.28 35.88 -6.92
N ILE A 39 25.52 36.18 -6.51
CA ILE A 39 26.60 35.20 -6.49
C ILE A 39 26.33 34.10 -5.46
N LYS A 40 25.80 34.43 -4.27
CA LYS A 40 25.38 33.40 -3.31
C LYS A 40 24.34 32.44 -3.92
N ASN A 41 23.37 32.96 -4.67
CA ASN A 41 22.38 32.15 -5.36
C ASN A 41 22.99 31.30 -6.50
N ILE A 42 23.96 31.82 -7.24
CA ILE A 42 24.65 31.05 -8.30
C ILE A 42 25.50 29.93 -7.69
N LEU A 43 26.22 30.23 -6.60
CA LEU A 43 27.09 29.26 -5.94
C LEU A 43 26.32 28.10 -5.30
N ILE A 44 25.05 28.28 -4.94
CA ILE A 44 24.18 27.17 -4.47
C ILE A 44 23.58 26.35 -5.62
N ILE A 45 23.44 26.91 -6.83
CA ILE A 45 22.87 26.20 -7.99
C ILE A 45 23.87 25.19 -8.58
N SER A 46 25.17 25.49 -8.51
CA SER A 46 26.22 24.66 -9.13
C SER A 46 26.53 23.37 -8.38
N HIS A 47 25.94 23.15 -7.20
CA HIS A 47 25.98 21.86 -6.54
C HIS A 47 24.95 20.96 -7.22
N GLY A 48 25.36 20.06 -8.10
CA GLY A 48 24.48 19.04 -8.67
C GLY A 48 23.91 18.10 -7.60
N ASN A 49 23.78 16.81 -7.88
CA ASN A 49 23.33 15.85 -6.87
C ASN A 49 24.29 15.69 -5.68
N ALA A 50 25.41 16.42 -5.61
CA ALA A 50 26.40 16.32 -4.54
C ALA A 50 25.81 16.51 -3.13
N ASP A 51 24.87 17.45 -2.93
CA ASP A 51 24.22 17.64 -1.63
C ASP A 51 23.24 16.50 -1.31
N VAL A 52 22.59 15.95 -2.34
CA VAL A 52 21.70 14.78 -2.22
C VAL A 52 22.51 13.52 -1.91
N GLU A 53 23.64 13.30 -2.58
CA GLU A 53 24.59 12.21 -2.36
C GLU A 53 25.24 12.30 -0.98
N ARG A 54 25.64 13.50 -0.55
CA ARG A 54 26.06 13.75 0.83
C ARG A 54 24.92 13.46 1.81
N GLY A 55 23.70 13.80 1.42
CA GLY A 55 22.47 13.45 2.10
C GLY A 55 22.36 11.95 2.37
N PHE A 56 22.52 11.15 1.31
CA PHE A 56 22.48 9.70 1.32
C PHE A 56 23.63 9.08 2.11
N SER A 57 24.87 9.57 1.97
CA SER A 57 26.01 9.05 2.75
C SER A 57 25.82 9.27 4.27
N ILE A 58 25.26 10.42 4.68
CA ILE A 58 24.90 10.63 6.08
C ILE A 58 23.78 9.66 6.51
N ASN A 59 22.78 9.41 5.65
CA ASN A 59 21.73 8.44 5.95
C ASN A 59 22.29 7.01 6.07
N GLU A 60 23.23 6.63 5.21
CA GLU A 60 23.91 5.34 5.26
C GLU A 60 24.63 5.14 6.60
N ASN A 61 25.35 6.16 7.09
CA ASN A 61 25.97 6.13 8.42
C ASN A 61 24.94 5.95 9.55
N ILE A 62 23.79 6.63 9.45
CA ILE A 62 22.70 6.54 10.45
C ILE A 62 21.98 5.18 10.39
N ILE A 63 21.79 4.61 9.20
CA ILE A 63 21.03 3.38 8.92
C ILE A 63 21.93 2.13 9.00
N SER A 64 23.16 2.25 9.52
CA SER A 64 24.16 1.17 9.73
C SER A 64 23.55 -0.25 9.86
N SER A 65 24.20 -1.28 9.31
CA SER A 65 23.70 -2.66 9.12
C SER A 65 22.88 -3.33 10.25
N ASN A 66 23.03 -2.92 11.51
CA ASN A 66 22.19 -3.34 12.64
C ASN A 66 20.85 -2.56 12.80
N ARG A 67 20.53 -1.61 11.90
CA ARG A 67 19.37 -0.71 11.91
C ARG A 67 18.60 -0.73 10.58
N SER A 68 18.65 -1.84 9.85
CA SER A 68 18.03 -1.98 8.51
C SER A 68 16.50 -1.90 8.47
N LEU A 69 15.82 -1.91 9.63
CA LEU A 69 14.36 -1.90 9.76
C LEU A 69 13.83 -0.61 10.42
N LEU A 70 14.41 0.54 10.08
CA LEU A 70 13.88 1.83 10.54
C LEU A 70 12.76 2.32 9.61
N SER A 71 11.64 2.74 10.20
CA SER A 71 10.61 3.46 9.46
C SER A 71 11.14 4.82 8.98
N GLN A 72 10.49 5.39 7.96
CA GLN A 72 10.83 6.72 7.46
C GLN A 72 10.77 7.79 8.56
N LEU A 73 9.80 7.69 9.48
CA LEU A 73 9.69 8.59 10.64
C LEU A 73 10.90 8.50 11.56
N SER A 74 11.37 7.29 11.84
CA SER A 74 12.57 7.08 12.66
C SER A 74 13.82 7.64 11.97
N ILE A 75 13.96 7.45 10.66
CA ILE A 75 15.08 8.01 9.89
C ILE A 75 15.06 9.54 9.93
N ASN A 76 13.89 10.15 9.69
CA ASN A 76 13.73 11.60 9.76
C ASN A 76 14.04 12.16 11.16
N SER A 77 13.63 11.45 12.21
CA SER A 77 13.88 11.85 13.61
C SER A 77 15.36 11.79 13.97
N LEU A 78 16.05 10.72 13.57
CA LEU A 78 17.50 10.58 13.75
C LEU A 78 18.27 11.64 12.96
N ARG A 79 17.85 11.89 11.72
CA ARG A 79 18.45 12.91 10.86
C ARG A 79 18.30 14.31 11.44
N THR A 80 17.10 14.63 11.93
CA THR A 80 16.82 15.91 12.60
C THR A 80 17.70 16.09 13.84
N THR A 81 17.86 15.05 14.64
CA THR A 81 18.72 15.08 15.84
C THR A 81 20.19 15.29 15.45
N HIS A 82 20.68 14.52 14.48
CA HIS A 82 22.05 14.64 13.96
C HIS A 82 22.33 16.05 13.44
N ASP A 83 21.45 16.59 12.59
CA ASP A 83 21.63 17.91 11.98
C ASP A 83 21.53 19.03 13.02
N THR A 84 20.67 18.88 14.03
CA THR A 84 20.58 19.83 15.17
C THR A 84 21.89 19.88 15.96
N VAL A 85 22.47 18.72 16.30
CA VAL A 85 23.76 18.66 17.01
C VAL A 85 24.86 19.25 16.14
N LYS A 86 24.93 18.88 14.86
CA LYS A 86 25.94 19.37 13.92
C LYS A 86 25.87 20.89 13.72
N ASN A 87 24.66 21.45 13.69
CA ASN A 87 24.45 22.89 13.51
C ASN A 87 24.58 23.68 14.82
N SER A 88 24.58 23.01 15.98
CA SER A 88 24.92 23.65 17.25
C SER A 88 26.40 24.02 17.28
N ASN A 89 26.75 25.07 18.02
CA ASN A 89 28.04 25.77 17.95
C ASN A 89 29.24 24.79 18.02
N GLY A 90 29.86 24.47 16.89
CA GLY A 90 31.01 23.55 16.80
C GLY A 90 30.70 22.06 16.67
N GLY A 91 29.43 21.67 16.51
CA GLY A 91 29.02 20.28 16.26
C GLY A 91 29.08 19.37 17.50
N TYR A 92 29.20 19.95 18.69
CA TYR A 92 29.30 19.20 19.95
C TYR A 92 27.97 19.14 20.68
N SER A 93 27.63 17.95 21.20
CA SER A 93 26.38 17.71 21.93
C SER A 93 26.16 18.61 23.14
N HIS A 94 27.23 19.00 23.85
CA HIS A 94 27.14 19.88 25.02
C HIS A 94 26.83 21.35 24.68
N ASN A 95 26.91 21.73 23.40
CA ASN A 95 26.58 23.07 22.93
C ASN A 95 25.13 23.20 22.44
N VAL A 96 24.36 22.11 22.47
CA VAL A 96 22.94 22.14 22.12
C VAL A 96 22.16 22.80 23.26
N PRO A 97 21.46 23.92 23.01
CA PRO A 97 20.66 24.58 24.04
C PRO A 97 19.51 23.68 24.51
N ILE A 98 19.42 23.42 25.81
CA ILE A 98 18.34 22.62 26.40
C ILE A 98 17.20 23.55 26.80
N HIS A 99 16.13 23.54 26.01
CA HIS A 99 14.91 24.29 26.30
C HIS A 99 13.91 23.44 27.11
N LYS A 100 13.00 24.10 27.83
CA LYS A 100 11.94 23.41 28.62
C LYS A 100 11.08 22.47 27.77
N GLU A 101 10.86 22.82 26.51
CA GLU A 101 10.09 22.00 25.56
C GLU A 101 10.80 20.69 25.23
N LEU A 102 12.12 20.72 25.06
CA LEU A 102 12.92 19.51 24.81
C LEU A 102 12.84 18.54 26.00
N ILE A 103 12.89 19.07 27.22
CA ILE A 103 12.74 18.28 28.45
C ILE A 103 11.35 17.64 28.51
N LYS A 104 10.29 18.41 28.24
CA LYS A 104 8.92 17.88 28.20
C LYS A 104 8.76 16.81 27.14
N ALA A 105 9.27 17.04 25.92
CA ALA A 105 9.22 16.07 24.83
C ALA A 105 9.94 14.76 25.21
N ALA A 106 11.11 14.84 25.83
CA ALA A 106 11.85 13.67 26.31
C ALA A 106 11.05 12.91 27.38
N GLN A 107 10.44 13.60 28.35
CA GLN A 107 9.62 13.00 29.39
C GLN A 107 8.36 12.31 28.84
N SER A 108 7.73 12.90 27.82
CA SER A 108 6.52 12.35 27.20
C SER A 108 6.79 11.26 26.16
N SER A 109 8.03 11.07 25.71
CA SER A 109 8.40 10.14 24.62
C SER A 109 7.91 8.71 24.85
N PHE A 110 8.01 8.20 26.07
CA PHE A 110 7.54 6.86 26.41
C PHE A 110 6.01 6.73 26.35
N SER A 111 5.29 7.78 26.75
CA SER A 111 3.83 7.80 26.64
C SER A 111 3.39 7.77 25.18
N PHE A 112 4.00 8.61 24.34
CA PHE A 112 3.73 8.63 22.90
C PHE A 112 4.04 7.30 22.22
N TYR A 113 5.16 6.66 22.60
CA TYR A 113 5.50 5.33 22.09
C TYR A 113 4.43 4.28 22.42
N ASN A 114 3.94 4.26 23.67
CA ASN A 114 2.90 3.32 24.06
C ASN A 114 1.57 3.59 23.37
N GLU A 115 1.22 4.86 23.16
CA GLU A 115 0.04 5.25 22.39
C GLU A 115 0.16 4.78 20.93
N GLU A 116 1.29 5.02 20.28
CA GLU A 116 1.56 4.56 18.91
C GLU A 116 1.48 3.02 18.81
N LEU A 117 2.08 2.30 19.77
CA LEU A 117 1.96 0.84 19.84
C LEU A 117 0.50 0.37 19.98
N SER A 118 -0.33 1.10 20.73
CA SER A 118 -1.75 0.75 20.88
C SER A 118 -2.52 0.93 19.56
N ILE A 119 -2.21 2.00 18.82
CA ILE A 119 -2.81 2.28 17.51
C ILE A 119 -2.41 1.21 16.50
N ILE A 120 -1.12 0.84 16.47
CA ILE A 120 -0.60 -0.21 15.59
C ILE A 120 -1.32 -1.53 15.85
N LYS A 121 -1.44 -1.94 17.12
CA LYS A 121 -2.16 -3.18 17.48
C LYS A 121 -3.62 -3.18 17.03
N VAL A 122 -4.33 -2.05 17.18
CA VAL A 122 -5.72 -1.92 16.72
C VAL A 122 -5.81 -2.00 15.20
N ALA A 123 -4.88 -1.40 14.47
CA ALA A 123 -4.84 -1.48 13.01
C ALA A 123 -4.54 -2.90 12.51
N GLU A 124 -3.57 -3.60 13.12
CA GLU A 124 -3.24 -4.99 12.80
C GLU A 124 -4.43 -5.92 13.05
N GLU A 125 -5.15 -5.74 14.16
CA GLU A 125 -6.34 -6.52 14.47
C GLU A 125 -7.46 -6.30 13.44
N ARG A 126 -7.66 -5.06 12.98
CA ARG A 126 -8.63 -4.74 11.92
C ARG A 126 -8.26 -5.42 10.61
N ILE A 127 -7.00 -5.33 10.19
CA ILE A 127 -6.51 -5.97 8.96
C ILE A 127 -6.67 -7.49 9.05
N ARG A 128 -6.40 -8.09 10.22
CA ARG A 128 -6.60 -9.53 10.43
C ARG A 128 -8.08 -9.92 10.27
N LYS A 129 -8.99 -9.21 10.92
CA LYS A 129 -10.44 -9.47 10.82
C LYS A 129 -10.95 -9.31 9.39
N GLU A 130 -10.55 -8.26 8.68
CA GLU A 130 -10.92 -8.08 7.26
C GLU A 130 -10.42 -9.23 6.37
N LYS A 131 -9.23 -9.76 6.66
CA LYS A 131 -8.68 -10.92 5.94
C LYS A 131 -9.48 -12.18 6.23
N GLU A 132 -9.81 -12.44 7.49
CA GLU A 132 -10.64 -13.57 7.92
C GLU A 132 -12.05 -13.50 7.31
N GLU A 133 -12.67 -12.32 7.30
CA GLU A 133 -13.98 -12.10 6.68
C GLU A 133 -13.96 -12.35 5.17
N LYS A 134 -12.93 -11.86 4.47
CA LYS A 134 -12.76 -12.12 3.03
C LYS A 134 -12.56 -13.60 2.73
N GLU A 135 -11.76 -14.29 3.54
CA GLU A 135 -11.51 -15.72 3.37
C GLU A 135 -12.79 -16.54 3.62
N ASN A 136 -13.56 -16.20 4.66
CA ASN A 136 -14.83 -16.84 4.96
C ASN A 136 -15.88 -16.57 3.86
N ALA A 137 -15.98 -15.33 3.38
CA ALA A 137 -16.86 -14.98 2.26
C ALA A 137 -16.49 -15.76 0.99
N SER A 138 -15.18 -15.93 0.72
CA SER A 138 -14.71 -16.73 -0.42
C SER A 138 -15.07 -18.21 -0.28
N LYS A 139 -15.00 -18.78 0.92
CA LYS A 139 -15.41 -20.17 1.19
C LYS A 139 -16.90 -20.36 0.98
N ILE A 140 -17.71 -19.46 1.53
CA ILE A 140 -19.18 -19.48 1.35
C ILE A 140 -19.52 -19.38 -0.13
N TYR A 141 -18.89 -18.47 -0.86
CA TYR A 141 -19.12 -18.30 -2.30
C TYR A 141 -18.82 -19.57 -3.10
N GLN A 142 -17.72 -20.26 -2.80
CA GLN A 142 -17.39 -21.54 -3.44
C GLN A 142 -18.40 -22.65 -3.12
N GLU A 143 -18.93 -22.68 -1.89
CA GLU A 143 -19.93 -23.67 -1.50
C GLU A 143 -21.27 -23.44 -2.20
N VAL A 144 -21.71 -22.18 -2.29
CA VAL A 144 -22.93 -21.79 -3.03
C VAL A 144 -22.82 -22.17 -4.50
N LEU A 145 -21.65 -21.93 -5.13
CA LEU A 145 -21.42 -22.32 -6.52
C LEU A 145 -21.57 -23.83 -6.74
N LYS A 146 -21.01 -24.66 -5.85
CA LYS A 146 -21.18 -26.12 -5.94
C LYS A 146 -22.64 -26.54 -5.81
N GLN A 147 -23.35 -25.96 -4.85
CA GLN A 147 -24.78 -26.23 -4.65
C GLN A 147 -25.62 -25.82 -5.87
N GLU A 148 -25.28 -24.71 -6.51
CA GLU A 148 -25.95 -24.25 -7.73
C GLU A 148 -25.72 -25.22 -8.90
N GLU A 149 -24.50 -25.75 -9.06
CA GLU A 149 -24.19 -26.77 -10.07
C GLU A 149 -24.96 -28.08 -9.81
N GLU A 150 -25.03 -28.54 -8.56
CA GLU A 150 -25.79 -29.74 -8.17
C GLU A 150 -27.29 -29.57 -8.40
N LEU A 151 -27.85 -28.41 -8.04
CA LEU A 151 -29.25 -28.08 -8.29
C LEU A 151 -29.56 -28.04 -9.78
N LEU A 152 -28.66 -27.48 -10.60
CA LEU A 152 -28.84 -27.43 -12.05
C LEU A 152 -28.83 -28.83 -12.67
N MET A 153 -27.97 -29.73 -12.19
CA MET A 153 -27.95 -31.13 -12.63
C MET A 153 -29.25 -31.85 -12.24
N THR A 154 -29.68 -31.69 -11.00
CA THR A 154 -30.93 -32.27 -10.48
C THR A 154 -32.14 -31.77 -11.27
N GLN A 155 -32.17 -30.48 -11.59
CA GLN A 155 -33.23 -29.87 -12.39
C GLN A 155 -33.31 -30.46 -13.80
N LYS A 156 -32.16 -30.68 -14.45
CA LYS A 156 -32.11 -31.33 -15.77
C LYS A 156 -32.62 -32.76 -15.73
N ASP A 157 -32.27 -33.52 -14.69
CA ASP A 157 -32.73 -34.89 -14.52
C ASP A 157 -34.25 -34.95 -14.28
N LEU A 158 -34.78 -34.06 -13.43
CA LEU A 158 -36.23 -33.92 -13.24
C LEU A 158 -36.95 -33.54 -14.54
N GLN A 159 -36.40 -32.60 -15.31
CA GLN A 159 -36.97 -32.21 -16.61
C GLN A 159 -37.02 -33.39 -17.57
N LYS A 160 -35.98 -34.22 -17.61
CA LYS A 160 -35.94 -35.42 -18.44
C LYS A 160 -36.99 -36.44 -17.99
N GLN A 161 -37.08 -36.71 -16.69
CA GLN A 161 -38.12 -37.60 -16.14
C GLN A 161 -39.53 -37.09 -16.46
N GLN A 162 -39.75 -35.78 -16.36
CA GLN A 162 -41.04 -35.17 -16.68
C GLN A 162 -41.36 -35.27 -18.18
N GLN A 163 -40.38 -35.11 -19.07
CA GLN A 163 -40.56 -35.35 -20.51
C GLN A 163 -40.91 -36.81 -20.80
N GLU A 164 -40.26 -37.76 -20.14
CA GLU A 164 -40.55 -39.19 -20.28
C GLU A 164 -41.96 -39.52 -19.77
N ALA A 165 -42.35 -39.02 -18.59
CA ALA A 165 -43.69 -39.18 -18.03
C ALA A 165 -44.76 -38.59 -18.97
N ASN A 166 -44.54 -37.37 -19.47
CA ASN A 166 -45.44 -36.70 -20.41
C ASN A 166 -45.58 -37.48 -21.73
N SER A 167 -44.49 -38.09 -22.22
CA SER A 167 -44.52 -38.93 -23.42
C SER A 167 -45.39 -40.18 -23.22
N ILE A 168 -45.26 -40.84 -22.06
CA ILE A 168 -46.08 -42.02 -21.70
C ILE A 168 -47.57 -41.63 -21.58
N ILE A 169 -47.87 -40.49 -20.94
CA ILE A 169 -49.24 -39.97 -20.83
C ILE A 169 -49.80 -39.63 -22.22
N ALA A 170 -48.99 -39.05 -23.11
CA ALA A 170 -49.38 -38.75 -24.48
C ALA A 170 -49.67 -40.02 -25.31
N ASP A 171 -48.84 -41.05 -25.23
CA ASP A 171 -49.09 -42.34 -25.90
C ASP A 171 -50.33 -43.04 -25.32
N GLY A 172 -50.45 -43.09 -23.99
CA GLY A 172 -51.62 -43.65 -23.30
C GLY A 172 -52.92 -42.94 -23.69
N SER A 173 -52.93 -41.61 -23.73
CA SER A 173 -54.11 -40.82 -24.12
C SER A 173 -54.47 -40.99 -25.60
N ALA A 174 -53.50 -41.08 -26.51
CA ALA A 174 -53.76 -41.38 -27.92
C ALA A 174 -54.38 -42.77 -28.11
N ARG A 175 -53.85 -43.79 -27.41
CA ARG A 175 -54.40 -45.16 -27.41
C ARG A 175 -55.80 -45.22 -26.85
N LEU A 176 -56.07 -44.50 -25.75
CA LEU A 176 -57.39 -44.41 -25.14
C LEU A 176 -58.42 -43.84 -26.12
N GLN A 177 -58.09 -42.75 -26.82
CA GLN A 177 -58.97 -42.16 -27.84
C GLN A 177 -59.31 -43.14 -28.98
N LEU A 178 -58.33 -43.94 -29.43
CA LEU A 178 -58.54 -44.96 -30.46
C LEU A 178 -59.39 -46.13 -29.95
N ALA A 179 -59.15 -46.61 -28.72
CA ALA A 179 -59.87 -47.70 -28.11
C ALA A 179 -61.34 -47.34 -27.85
N ILE A 180 -61.62 -46.11 -27.39
CA ILE A 180 -62.99 -45.57 -27.24
C ILE A 180 -63.74 -45.58 -28.58
N LYS A 181 -63.09 -45.18 -29.68
CA LYS A 181 -63.71 -45.20 -31.02
C LYS A 181 -64.01 -46.63 -31.50
N LYS A 182 -63.18 -47.61 -31.15
CA LYS A 182 -63.34 -49.03 -31.52
C LYS A 182 -64.25 -49.82 -30.57
N LYS A 183 -64.62 -49.27 -29.41
CA LYS A 183 -65.38 -49.92 -28.33
C LYS A 183 -64.71 -51.19 -27.76
N ASP A 184 -63.39 -51.22 -27.74
CA ASP A 184 -62.62 -52.33 -27.14
C ASP A 184 -62.37 -52.04 -25.65
N SER A 185 -63.04 -52.78 -24.77
CA SER A 185 -62.94 -52.60 -23.31
C SER A 185 -61.55 -52.93 -22.76
N LEU A 186 -60.83 -53.86 -23.38
CA LEU A 186 -59.57 -54.39 -22.85
C LEU A 186 -58.41 -53.43 -23.17
N ASP A 187 -58.47 -52.79 -24.34
CA ASP A 187 -57.50 -51.74 -24.72
C ASP A 187 -57.76 -50.40 -23.99
N ILE A 188 -59.00 -50.12 -23.56
CA ILE A 188 -59.32 -48.97 -22.68
C ILE A 188 -58.62 -49.13 -21.31
N GLU A 189 -58.70 -50.32 -20.72
CA GLU A 189 -58.06 -50.62 -19.42
C GLU A 189 -56.53 -50.48 -19.51
N ARG A 190 -55.92 -51.04 -20.56
CA ARG A 190 -54.47 -50.93 -20.81
C ARG A 190 -54.00 -49.49 -21.01
N ALA A 191 -54.76 -48.68 -21.74
CA ALA A 191 -54.44 -47.27 -21.95
C ALA A 191 -54.57 -46.44 -20.67
N THR A 192 -55.53 -46.79 -19.80
CA THR A 192 -55.71 -46.14 -18.49
C THR A 192 -54.55 -46.47 -17.55
N ILE A 193 -54.11 -47.74 -17.50
CA ILE A 193 -52.94 -48.18 -16.72
C ILE A 193 -51.66 -47.43 -17.16
N LEU A 194 -51.50 -47.16 -18.47
CA LEU A 194 -50.37 -46.39 -18.99
C LEU A 194 -50.38 -44.92 -18.52
N ILE A 195 -51.56 -44.28 -18.52
CA ILE A 195 -51.73 -42.90 -18.03
C ILE A 195 -51.46 -42.83 -16.52
N ASP A 196 -52.01 -43.77 -15.75
CA ASP A 196 -51.78 -43.86 -14.31
C ASP A 196 -50.31 -44.16 -13.99
N GLY A 197 -49.65 -45.00 -14.78
CA GLY A 197 -48.21 -45.26 -14.68
C GLY A 197 -47.34 -44.04 -14.99
N GLY A 198 -47.80 -43.13 -15.85
CA GLY A 198 -47.14 -41.86 -16.12
C GLY A 198 -47.39 -40.80 -15.04
N ASN A 199 -48.59 -40.76 -14.44
CA ASN A 199 -48.94 -39.82 -13.36
C ASN A 199 -48.30 -40.16 -12.01
N ASN A 200 -47.98 -41.44 -11.78
CA ASN A 200 -47.36 -41.93 -10.54
C ASN A 200 -45.83 -42.00 -10.60
N LYS A 201 -45.21 -41.47 -11.67
CA LYS A 201 -43.76 -41.43 -11.90
C LYS A 201 -43.20 -40.06 -11.56
#